data_AF-A0A0N8FTV2-F1
#
_entry.id   AF-A0A0N8FTV2-F1
#
_cell.length_a   1.000
_cell.length_b   1.000
_cell.length_c   1.000
_cell.angle_alpha   90.00
_cell.angle_beta   90.00
_cell.angle_gamma   90.00
#
_symmetry.space_group_name_H-M   'P 1'
#
loop_
_entity.id
_entity.type
_entity.pdbx_description
1 polymer ?
#
loop_
_entity_poly.entity_id
_entity_poly.type
_entity_poly.pdbx_seq_one_letter_code
_entity_poly.pdbx_strand_id
1 'polypeptide(L)'
;MNAERLALGTILVAVLVLALKLLAWRLTDSVALLSDALESLVNVGGAVMAWMAVHYAKKPADAGHPFGHYKAEYFSAVLEGIMIIIAALLIVQQSVQALGNLGETADWGRAGLLVNGAALGLNLIWARLLITRGSALSSPALIAGGRHLMSDVWTSVGVLVGLGLALATGWAILDPLLALFVAVNILREGYGVVVSSVNGLMDSAAPEEERAEIEELLHHAATGALQVHGLKTRRAGVALFVEFHMVVEGSMTVQASHDICDCIEEAIQAAFPEAQVTIHVEPEHKLEPSGIAPG
;
A
#
# COMPACT_ATOMS: atom_id res chain seq x y z
N MET A 1 -9.10 11.06 -23.68
CA MET A 1 -7.82 10.41 -23.30
C MET A 1 -8.14 9.01 -22.85
N ASN A 2 -7.45 8.01 -23.39
CA ASN A 2 -7.61 6.62 -22.95
C ASN A 2 -6.75 6.40 -21.69
N ALA A 3 -7.03 5.34 -20.92
CA ALA A 3 -6.42 5.10 -19.61
C ALA A 3 -4.88 5.05 -19.64
N GLU A 4 -4.29 4.45 -20.67
CA GLU A 4 -2.83 4.39 -20.86
C GLU A 4 -2.18 5.77 -20.99
N ARG A 5 -2.82 6.70 -21.72
CA ARG A 5 -2.32 8.08 -21.85
C ARG A 5 -2.41 8.85 -20.53
N LEU A 6 -3.43 8.56 -19.71
CA LEU A 6 -3.54 9.12 -18.37
C LEU A 6 -2.43 8.58 -17.46
N ALA A 7 -2.16 7.28 -17.49
CA ALA A 7 -1.10 6.67 -16.70
C ALA A 7 0.30 7.21 -17.07
N LEU A 8 0.62 7.31 -18.37
CA LEU A 8 1.87 7.93 -18.83
C LEU A 8 1.95 9.42 -18.46
N GLY A 9 0.83 10.13 -18.56
CA GLY A 9 0.72 11.52 -18.13
C GLY A 9 1.03 11.69 -16.64
N THR A 10 0.63 10.74 -15.78
CA THR A 10 0.92 10.78 -14.34
C THR A 10 2.41 10.73 -14.05
N ILE A 11 3.18 9.88 -14.75
CA ILE A 11 4.63 9.82 -14.56
C ILE A 11 5.28 11.16 -14.96
N LEU A 12 4.88 11.71 -16.12
CA LEU A 12 5.40 13.00 -16.59
C LEU A 12 5.07 14.15 -15.61
N VAL A 13 3.84 14.19 -15.11
CA VAL A 13 3.41 15.18 -14.12
C VAL A 13 4.17 15.01 -12.81
N ALA A 14 4.34 13.78 -12.31
CA ALA A 14 5.08 13.51 -11.08
C ALA A 14 6.55 13.95 -11.17
N VAL A 15 7.23 13.66 -12.29
CA VAL A 15 8.60 14.12 -12.54
C VAL A 15 8.67 15.64 -12.63
N LEU A 16 7.71 16.28 -13.31
CA LEU A 16 7.65 17.73 -13.43
C LEU A 16 7.41 18.40 -12.07
N VAL A 17 6.48 17.88 -11.26
CA VAL A 17 6.19 18.37 -9.91
C VAL A 17 7.40 18.21 -9.01
N LEU A 18 8.08 17.06 -9.04
CA LEU A 18 9.33 16.85 -8.30
C LEU A 18 10.39 17.88 -8.69
N ALA A 19 10.57 18.12 -10.00
CA ALA A 19 11.52 19.13 -10.48
C ALA A 19 11.17 20.55 -10.00
N LEU A 20 9.89 20.91 -10.00
CA LEU A 20 9.41 22.20 -9.48
C LEU A 20 9.65 22.32 -7.96
N LYS A 21 9.38 21.27 -7.18
CA LYS A 21 9.61 21.29 -5.73
C LYS A 21 11.10 21.39 -5.39
N LEU A 22 11.96 20.64 -6.09
CA LEU A 22 13.42 20.76 -5.95
C LEU A 22 13.94 22.15 -6.31
N LEU A 23 13.38 22.77 -7.35
CA LEU A 23 13.68 24.15 -7.73
C LEU A 23 13.21 25.13 -6.64
N ALA A 24 12.00 24.95 -6.10
CA ALA A 24 11.48 25.79 -5.03
C ALA A 24 12.35 25.73 -3.76
N TRP A 25 12.81 24.54 -3.39
CA TRP A 25 13.76 24.35 -2.30
C TRP A 25 15.08 25.09 -2.60
N ARG A 26 15.70 24.84 -3.76
CA ARG A 26 16.96 25.50 -4.18
C ARG A 26 16.89 27.03 -4.22
N LEU A 27 15.71 27.60 -4.43
CA LEU A 27 15.50 29.05 -4.50
C LEU A 27 15.27 29.70 -3.13
N THR A 28 14.96 28.92 -2.08
CA THR A 28 14.58 29.45 -0.76
C THR A 28 15.42 28.92 0.38
N ASP A 29 16.16 27.82 0.16
CA ASP A 29 16.86 27.05 1.19
C ASP A 29 15.95 26.67 2.39
N SER A 30 14.63 26.62 2.17
CA SER A 30 13.62 26.27 3.17
C SER A 30 13.65 24.78 3.50
N VAL A 31 13.69 24.45 4.79
CA VAL A 31 13.64 23.05 5.25
C VAL A 31 12.24 22.47 5.04
N ALA A 32 11.18 23.27 5.18
CA ALA A 32 9.83 22.79 4.90
C ALA A 32 9.62 22.48 3.40
N LEU A 33 10.16 23.30 2.49
CA LEU A 33 10.10 22.99 1.04
C LEU A 33 10.98 21.79 0.67
N LEU A 34 12.09 21.57 1.38
CA LEU A 34 12.86 20.34 1.24
C LEU A 34 12.04 19.12 1.64
N SER A 35 11.32 19.18 2.77
CA SER A 35 10.46 18.09 3.23
C SER A 35 9.46 17.68 2.14
N ASP A 36 8.79 18.68 1.56
CA ASP A 36 7.82 18.49 0.49
C ASP A 36 8.44 17.90 -0.79
N ALA A 37 9.68 18.28 -1.12
CA ALA A 37 10.43 17.73 -2.24
C ALA A 37 10.88 16.27 -2.01
N LEU A 38 11.36 15.96 -0.80
CA LEU A 38 11.78 14.61 -0.41
C LEU A 38 10.59 13.65 -0.37
N GLU A 39 9.44 14.10 0.13
CA GLU A 39 8.18 13.33 0.08
C GLU A 39 7.84 12.94 -1.36
N SER A 40 7.86 13.90 -2.30
CA SER A 40 7.62 13.60 -3.72
C SER A 40 8.68 12.69 -4.35
N LEU A 41 9.94 12.77 -3.91
CA LEU A 41 10.99 11.85 -4.37
C LEU A 41 10.69 10.42 -3.93
N VAL A 42 10.29 10.24 -2.67
CA VAL A 42 9.93 8.93 -2.11
C VAL A 42 8.69 8.38 -2.83
N ASN A 43 7.66 9.19 -3.07
CA ASN A 43 6.46 8.75 -3.79
C ASN A 43 6.78 8.29 -5.23
N VAL A 44 7.64 9.03 -5.94
CA VAL A 44 8.08 8.62 -7.30
C VAL A 44 8.89 7.33 -7.25
N GLY A 45 9.85 7.22 -6.32
CA GLY A 45 10.66 6.02 -6.14
C GLY A 45 9.82 4.80 -5.74
N GLY A 46 8.91 4.97 -4.79
CA GLY A 46 7.95 3.97 -4.33
C GLY A 46 7.05 3.48 -5.46
N ALA A 47 6.49 4.39 -6.26
CA ALA A 47 5.67 4.02 -7.41
C ALA A 47 6.44 3.19 -8.45
N VAL A 48 7.71 3.54 -8.74
CA VAL A 48 8.57 2.76 -9.65
C VAL A 48 8.87 1.37 -9.08
N MET A 49 9.22 1.29 -7.79
CA MET A 49 9.45 0.03 -7.09
C MET A 49 8.20 -0.86 -7.08
N ALA A 50 7.05 -0.29 -6.74
CA ALA A 50 5.77 -0.99 -6.71
C ALA A 50 5.40 -1.53 -8.11
N TRP A 51 5.60 -0.72 -9.17
CA TRP A 51 5.38 -1.18 -10.54
C TRP A 51 6.28 -2.38 -10.90
N MET A 52 7.57 -2.31 -10.57
CA MET A 52 8.51 -3.43 -10.81
C MET A 52 8.10 -4.68 -10.02
N ALA A 53 7.70 -4.50 -8.76
CA ALA A 53 7.32 -5.58 -7.87
C ALA A 53 6.03 -6.27 -8.28
N VAL A 54 5.00 -5.51 -8.67
CA VAL A 54 3.75 -6.06 -9.23
C VAL A 54 4.03 -6.80 -10.54
N HIS A 55 4.90 -6.25 -11.40
CA HIS A 55 5.28 -6.95 -12.63
C HIS A 55 6.02 -8.26 -12.34
N TYR A 56 6.89 -8.27 -11.33
CA TYR A 56 7.61 -9.47 -10.90
C TYR A 56 6.70 -10.50 -10.22
N ALA A 57 5.75 -10.04 -9.38
CA ALA A 57 4.80 -10.87 -8.65
C ALA A 57 3.85 -11.65 -9.55
N LYS A 58 3.53 -11.12 -10.74
CA LYS A 58 2.72 -11.78 -11.77
C LYS A 58 3.41 -12.98 -12.43
N LYS A 59 4.70 -13.22 -12.16
CA LYS A 59 5.36 -14.42 -12.67
C LYS A 59 4.74 -15.66 -12.02
N PRO A 60 4.34 -16.67 -12.82
CA PRO A 60 3.80 -17.91 -12.28
C PRO A 60 4.84 -18.62 -11.39
N ALA A 61 4.38 -19.61 -10.63
CA ALA A 61 5.25 -20.48 -9.87
C ALA A 61 6.32 -21.14 -10.75
N ASP A 62 7.53 -21.25 -10.22
CA ASP A 62 8.65 -21.93 -10.85
C ASP A 62 9.38 -22.84 -9.86
N ALA A 63 10.41 -23.54 -10.32
CA ALA A 63 11.15 -24.48 -9.48
C ALA A 63 11.84 -23.82 -8.26
N GLY A 64 12.18 -22.53 -8.34
CA GLY A 64 12.75 -21.76 -7.23
C GLY A 64 11.69 -21.19 -6.29
N HIS A 65 10.48 -20.94 -6.80
CA HIS A 65 9.35 -20.37 -6.07
C HIS A 65 8.06 -21.16 -6.37
N PRO A 66 7.85 -22.34 -5.74
CA PRO A 66 6.71 -23.21 -6.03
C PRO A 66 5.34 -22.60 -5.70
N PHE A 67 5.30 -21.62 -4.79
CA PHE A 67 4.10 -20.89 -4.41
C PHE A 67 3.95 -19.55 -5.15
N GLY A 68 4.76 -19.29 -6.18
CA GLY A 68 4.76 -18.04 -6.94
C GLY A 68 5.57 -16.92 -6.30
N HIS A 69 5.51 -15.75 -6.94
CA HIS A 69 6.34 -14.59 -6.61
C HIS A 69 5.59 -13.49 -5.86
N TYR A 70 4.41 -13.79 -5.33
CA TYR A 70 3.47 -12.80 -4.79
C TYR A 70 4.05 -11.95 -3.64
N LYS A 71 4.96 -12.51 -2.83
CA LYS A 71 5.59 -11.78 -1.72
C LYS A 71 6.50 -10.62 -2.17
N ALA A 72 6.85 -10.52 -3.46
CA ALA A 72 7.66 -9.43 -3.99
C ALA A 72 7.04 -8.04 -3.76
N GLU A 73 5.71 -7.94 -3.73
CA GLU A 73 5.00 -6.69 -3.43
C GLU A 73 5.31 -6.18 -2.02
N TYR A 74 5.36 -7.07 -1.02
CA TYR A 74 5.72 -6.68 0.35
C TYR A 74 7.17 -6.21 0.45
N PHE A 75 8.10 -6.83 -0.29
CA PHE A 75 9.50 -6.35 -0.32
C PHE A 75 9.61 -4.93 -0.85
N SER A 76 8.84 -4.60 -1.90
CA SER A 76 8.77 -3.23 -2.42
C SER A 76 8.23 -2.26 -1.38
N ALA A 77 7.15 -2.62 -0.70
CA ALA A 77 6.55 -1.77 0.33
C ALA A 77 7.47 -1.58 1.55
N VAL A 78 8.24 -2.60 1.95
CA VAL A 78 9.29 -2.46 2.97
C VAL A 78 10.36 -1.46 2.51
N LEU A 79 10.85 -1.57 1.27
CA LEU A 79 11.86 -0.64 0.75
C LEU A 79 11.33 0.79 0.68
N GLU A 80 10.08 0.96 0.26
CA GLU A 80 9.39 2.26 0.27
C GLU A 80 9.30 2.83 1.69
N GLY A 81 8.85 2.04 2.66
CA GLY A 81 8.82 2.44 4.07
C GLY A 81 10.20 2.86 4.60
N ILE A 82 11.27 2.16 4.20
CA ILE A 82 12.66 2.54 4.54
C ILE A 82 13.04 3.89 3.89
N MET A 83 12.69 4.12 2.62
CA MET A 83 12.92 5.40 1.95
C MET A 83 12.19 6.55 2.66
N ILE A 84 10.94 6.33 3.08
CA ILE A 84 10.15 7.30 3.87
C ILE A 84 10.89 7.63 5.17
N ILE A 85 11.34 6.62 5.92
CA ILE A 85 12.05 6.81 7.19
C ILE A 85 13.36 7.57 6.99
N ILE A 86 14.15 7.22 5.96
CA ILE A 86 15.40 7.91 5.64
C ILE A 86 15.12 9.38 5.30
N ALA A 87 14.14 9.66 4.45
CA ALA A 87 13.75 11.02 4.08
C ALA A 87 13.35 11.83 5.32
N ALA A 88 12.53 11.25 6.21
CA ALA A 88 12.11 11.91 7.43
C ALA A 88 13.28 12.18 8.40
N LEU A 89 14.22 11.24 8.55
CA LEU A 89 15.43 11.46 9.36
C LEU A 89 16.32 12.58 8.78
N LEU A 90 16.44 12.67 7.46
CA LEU A 90 17.15 13.78 6.80
C LEU A 90 16.45 15.13 7.08
N ILE A 91 15.11 15.17 7.05
CA ILE A 91 14.34 16.38 7.37
C ILE A 91 14.55 16.77 8.83
N VAL A 92 14.50 15.82 9.77
CA VAL A 92 14.78 16.07 11.20
C VAL A 92 16.19 16.66 11.36
N GLN A 93 17.19 16.04 10.73
CA GLN A 93 18.57 16.50 10.80
C GLN A 93 18.71 17.94 10.29
N GLN A 94 18.12 18.27 9.14
CA GLN A 94 18.18 19.64 8.59
C GLN A 94 17.39 20.64 9.42
N SER A 95 16.25 20.24 9.97
CA SER A 95 15.42 21.08 10.85
C SER A 95 16.18 21.45 12.13
N VAL A 96 16.88 20.49 12.74
CA VAL A 96 17.70 20.73 13.94
C VAL A 96 18.89 21.64 13.63
N GLN A 97 19.55 21.47 12.47
CA GLN A 97 20.64 22.37 12.05
C GLN A 97 20.12 23.80 11.81
N ALA A 98 18.98 23.95 11.15
CA ALA A 98 18.35 25.24 10.91
C ALA A 98 17.94 25.95 12.20
N LEU A 99 17.48 25.21 13.22
CA LEU A 99 17.22 25.75 14.57
C LEU A 99 18.49 26.28 15.25
N GLY A 100 19.66 25.70 14.98
CA GLY A 100 20.95 26.17 15.50
C GLY A 100 21.50 27.39 14.75
N ASN A 101 21.09 27.59 13.49
CA ASN A 101 21.62 28.59 12.58
C ASN A 101 20.57 29.64 12.14
N LEU A 102 19.68 30.05 13.05
CA LEU A 102 18.59 31.02 12.79
C LEU A 102 19.05 32.42 12.30
N GLY A 103 20.37 32.65 12.17
CA GLY A 103 20.98 33.91 11.71
C GLY A 103 21.14 34.02 10.18
N GLU A 104 21.13 32.91 9.44
CA GLU A 104 20.95 32.95 7.99
C GLU A 104 19.44 32.97 7.74
N THR A 105 18.88 34.18 7.65
CA THR A 105 17.50 34.32 7.19
C THR A 105 17.43 33.70 5.82
N ALA A 106 16.80 32.52 5.71
CA ALA A 106 16.34 32.00 4.43
C ALA A 106 15.66 33.17 3.73
N ASP A 107 16.21 33.60 2.60
CA ASP A 107 15.50 34.52 1.74
C ASP A 107 14.33 33.69 1.22
N TRP A 108 13.21 33.76 1.96
CA TRP A 108 11.95 33.08 1.71
C TRP A 108 11.37 33.67 0.42
N GLY A 109 12.08 33.48 -0.68
CA GLY A 109 11.87 34.17 -1.92
C GLY A 109 10.45 33.92 -2.33
N ARG A 110 9.68 34.99 -2.50
CA ARG A 110 8.32 34.92 -3.06
C ARG A 110 8.28 34.04 -4.32
N ALA A 111 9.40 34.01 -5.06
CA ALA A 111 9.63 33.09 -6.17
C ALA A 111 9.51 31.60 -5.81
N GLY A 112 10.13 31.10 -4.73
CA GLY A 112 10.05 29.69 -4.37
C GLY A 112 8.67 29.25 -3.88
N LEU A 113 7.96 30.11 -3.15
CA LEU A 113 6.54 29.87 -2.81
C LEU A 113 5.64 29.85 -4.04
N LEU A 114 5.89 30.72 -5.02
CA LEU A 114 5.16 30.70 -6.29
C LEU A 114 5.45 29.42 -7.08
N VAL A 115 6.71 28.98 -7.13
CA VAL A 115 7.10 27.73 -7.81
C VAL A 115 6.49 26.51 -7.11
N ASN A 116 6.54 26.43 -5.78
CA ASN A 116 5.90 25.34 -5.05
C ASN A 116 4.36 25.41 -5.18
N GLY A 117 3.77 26.60 -5.10
CA GLY A 117 2.34 26.82 -5.37
C GLY A 117 1.92 26.38 -6.78
N ALA A 118 2.77 26.57 -7.79
CA ALA A 118 2.55 26.05 -9.13
C ALA A 118 2.63 24.51 -9.17
N ALA A 119 3.59 23.91 -8.46
CA ALA A 119 3.69 22.46 -8.31
C ALA A 119 2.43 21.87 -7.64
N LEU A 120 1.96 22.50 -6.56
CA LEU A 120 0.71 22.15 -5.89
C LEU A 120 -0.48 22.26 -6.83
N GLY A 121 -0.59 23.38 -7.57
CA GLY A 121 -1.67 23.59 -8.53
C GLY A 121 -1.69 22.52 -9.63
N LEU A 122 -0.51 22.15 -10.13
CA LEU A 122 -0.36 21.09 -11.12
C LEU A 122 -0.81 19.73 -10.56
N ASN A 123 -0.35 19.35 -9.36
CA ASN A 123 -0.77 18.13 -8.68
C ASN A 123 -2.29 18.10 -8.47
N LEU A 124 -2.88 19.21 -8.02
CA LEU A 124 -4.31 19.33 -7.78
C LEU A 124 -5.14 19.17 -9.06
N ILE A 125 -4.72 19.82 -10.15
CA ILE A 125 -5.37 19.70 -11.46
C ILE A 125 -5.30 18.26 -11.94
N TRP A 126 -4.13 17.63 -11.83
CA TRP A 126 -3.94 16.26 -12.29
C TRP A 126 -4.71 15.24 -11.44
N ALA A 127 -4.71 15.38 -10.11
CA ALA A 127 -5.48 14.57 -9.19
C ALA A 127 -6.97 14.60 -9.52
N ARG A 128 -7.54 15.80 -9.72
CA ARG A 128 -8.95 15.95 -10.12
C ARG A 128 -9.22 15.33 -11.48
N LEU A 129 -8.33 15.54 -12.45
CA LEU A 129 -8.47 14.95 -13.78
C LEU A 129 -8.51 13.41 -13.71
N LEU A 130 -7.61 12.79 -12.94
CA LEU A 130 -7.56 11.34 -12.74
C LEU A 130 -8.83 10.82 -12.07
N ILE A 131 -9.33 11.48 -11.03
CA ILE A 131 -10.56 11.06 -10.35
C ILE A 131 -11.77 11.17 -11.29
N THR A 132 -11.94 12.31 -11.96
CA THR A 132 -13.10 12.54 -12.84
C THR A 132 -13.06 11.63 -14.08
N ARG A 133 -11.91 11.52 -14.75
CA ARG A 133 -11.76 10.68 -15.93
C ARG A 133 -11.72 9.20 -15.57
N GLY A 134 -11.12 8.83 -14.44
CA GLY A 134 -11.12 7.46 -13.92
C GLY A 134 -12.54 6.96 -13.61
N SER A 135 -13.37 7.82 -13.03
CA SER A 135 -14.80 7.53 -12.83
C SER A 135 -15.55 7.37 -14.15
N ALA A 136 -15.34 8.28 -15.11
CA ALA A 136 -15.97 8.17 -16.44
C ALA A 136 -15.51 6.95 -17.26
N LEU A 137 -14.33 6.41 -16.97
CA LEU A 137 -13.75 5.23 -17.61
C LEU A 137 -13.96 3.95 -16.79
N SER A 138 -14.68 4.01 -15.67
CA SER A 138 -14.86 2.89 -14.73
C SER A 138 -13.53 2.21 -14.38
N SER A 139 -12.48 2.99 -14.14
CA SER A 139 -11.14 2.52 -13.85
C SER A 139 -10.76 2.79 -12.39
N PRO A 140 -10.88 1.79 -11.50
CA PRO A 140 -10.50 1.92 -10.09
C PRO A 140 -9.04 2.36 -9.91
N ALA A 141 -8.13 1.87 -10.77
CA ALA A 141 -6.71 2.21 -10.72
C ALA A 141 -6.45 3.72 -10.93
N LEU A 142 -7.14 4.35 -11.90
CA LEU A 142 -7.02 5.79 -12.13
C LEU A 142 -7.60 6.61 -10.97
N ILE A 143 -8.72 6.16 -10.40
CA ILE A 143 -9.35 6.82 -9.24
C ILE A 143 -8.43 6.73 -8.02
N ALA A 144 -7.87 5.54 -7.76
CA ALA A 144 -6.93 5.30 -6.66
C ALA A 144 -5.68 6.19 -6.80
N GLY A 145 -5.06 6.22 -7.99
CA GLY A 145 -3.93 7.10 -8.26
C GLY A 145 -4.28 8.59 -8.07
N GLY A 146 -5.46 9.02 -8.52
CA GLY A 146 -5.93 10.40 -8.31
C GLY A 146 -6.17 10.75 -6.83
N ARG A 147 -6.66 9.80 -6.02
CA ARG A 147 -6.81 9.98 -4.57
C ARG A 147 -5.45 10.07 -3.86
N HIS A 148 -4.48 9.25 -4.28
CA HIS A 148 -3.12 9.34 -3.77
C HIS A 148 -2.50 10.72 -4.03
N LEU A 149 -2.56 11.22 -5.27
CA LEU A 149 -2.11 12.59 -5.57
C LEU A 149 -2.88 13.66 -4.77
N MET A 150 -4.15 13.45 -4.45
CA MET A 150 -4.90 14.37 -3.61
C MET A 150 -4.39 14.39 -2.17
N SER A 151 -3.89 13.26 -1.66
CA SER A 151 -3.21 13.21 -0.36
C SER A 151 -1.97 14.09 -0.37
N ASP A 152 -1.13 13.96 -1.40
CA ASP A 152 0.07 14.79 -1.58
C ASP A 152 -0.26 16.30 -1.68
N VAL A 153 -1.39 16.63 -2.30
CA VAL A 153 -1.87 18.03 -2.34
C VAL A 153 -2.13 18.53 -0.92
N TRP A 154 -2.78 17.74 -0.06
CA TRP A 154 -3.10 18.16 1.30
C TRP A 154 -1.84 18.33 2.16
N THR A 155 -0.85 17.44 2.02
CA THR A 155 0.43 17.57 2.74
C THR A 155 1.19 18.81 2.27
N SER A 156 1.31 19.03 0.95
CA SER A 156 1.91 20.24 0.36
C SER A 156 1.17 21.53 0.74
N VAL A 157 -0.16 21.53 0.86
CA VAL A 157 -0.94 22.68 1.37
C VAL A 157 -0.55 22.99 2.81
N GLY A 158 -0.40 21.98 3.67
CA GLY A 158 0.04 22.17 5.05
C GLY A 158 1.40 22.87 5.14
N VAL A 159 2.35 22.43 4.32
CA VAL A 159 3.68 23.04 4.20
C VAL A 159 3.59 24.49 3.72
N LEU A 160 2.85 24.77 2.64
CA LEU A 160 2.70 26.12 2.09
C LEU A 160 2.01 27.08 3.04
N VAL A 161 0.97 26.63 3.76
CA VAL A 161 0.26 27.44 4.76
C VAL A 161 1.21 27.77 5.91
N GLY A 162 1.93 26.78 6.45
CA GLY A 162 2.87 27.01 7.54
C GLY A 162 4.03 27.93 7.14
N LEU A 163 4.56 27.78 5.93
CA LEU A 163 5.58 28.68 5.39
C LEU A 163 5.04 30.10 5.13
N GLY A 164 3.80 30.23 4.63
CA GLY A 164 3.13 31.51 4.47
C GLY A 164 2.92 32.25 5.79
N LEU A 165 2.62 31.52 6.87
CA LEU A 165 2.54 32.07 8.22
C LEU A 165 3.92 32.49 8.77
N ALA A 166 4.96 31.70 8.51
CA ALA A 166 6.34 32.07 8.86
C ALA A 166 6.76 33.39 8.21
N LEU A 167 6.42 33.56 6.93
CA LEU A 167 6.63 34.79 6.18
C LEU A 167 5.85 36.00 6.73
N ALA A 168 4.57 35.80 7.05
CA ALA A 168 3.72 36.89 7.54
C ALA A 168 4.13 37.38 8.93
N THR A 169 4.63 36.47 9.77
CA THR A 169 5.06 36.77 11.15
C THR A 169 6.52 37.19 11.26
N GLY A 170 7.34 36.86 10.26
CA GLY A 170 8.80 37.08 10.27
C GLY A 170 9.56 36.13 11.22
N TRP A 171 8.89 35.11 11.76
CA TRP A 171 9.49 34.17 12.69
C TRP A 171 10.20 33.05 11.94
N ALA A 172 11.50 33.23 11.70
CA ALA A 172 12.33 32.24 11.00
C ALA A 172 12.33 30.84 11.66
N ILE A 173 12.04 30.76 12.96
CA ILE A 173 11.92 29.49 13.70
C ILE A 173 10.72 28.64 13.26
N LEU A 174 9.70 29.22 12.63
CA LEU A 174 8.48 28.50 12.26
C LEU A 174 8.72 27.47 11.16
N ASP A 175 9.62 27.73 10.21
CA ASP A 175 9.93 26.79 9.12
C ASP A 175 10.56 25.48 9.62
N PRO A 176 11.65 25.48 10.42
CA PRO A 176 12.20 24.24 10.93
C PRO A 176 11.28 23.55 11.95
N LEU A 177 10.45 24.29 12.70
CA LEU A 177 9.44 23.68 13.58
C LEU A 177 8.33 22.97 12.78
N LEU A 178 7.86 23.59 11.70
CA LEU A 178 6.89 22.99 10.79
C LEU A 178 7.48 21.75 10.12
N ALA A 179 8.70 21.85 9.59
CA ALA A 179 9.40 20.73 8.97
C ALA A 179 9.60 19.57 9.97
N LEU A 180 9.94 19.86 11.23
CA LEU A 180 10.04 18.85 12.27
C LEU A 180 8.70 18.17 12.57
N PHE A 181 7.61 18.95 12.65
CA PHE A 181 6.26 18.42 12.84
C PHE A 181 5.86 17.47 11.70
N VAL A 182 6.08 17.91 10.45
CA VAL A 182 5.81 17.10 9.25
C VAL A 182 6.67 15.83 9.26
N ALA A 183 7.96 15.94 9.57
CA ALA A 183 8.87 14.79 9.61
C ALA A 183 8.44 13.73 10.64
N VAL A 184 7.93 14.12 11.80
CA VAL A 184 7.39 13.18 12.79
C VAL A 184 6.17 12.43 12.26
N ASN A 185 5.28 13.12 11.54
CA ASN A 185 4.14 12.48 10.89
C ASN A 185 4.59 11.49 9.80
N ILE A 186 5.54 11.90 8.95
CA ILE A 186 6.13 11.05 7.92
C ILE A 186 6.82 9.82 8.53
N LEU A 187 7.54 9.97 9.64
CA LEU A 187 8.15 8.82 10.36
C LEU A 187 7.11 7.81 10.82
N ARG A 188 5.98 8.28 11.35
CA ARG A 188 4.87 7.41 11.78
C ARG A 188 4.29 6.65 10.59
N GLU A 189 4.09 7.32 9.46
CA GLU A 189 3.59 6.70 8.23
C GLU A 189 4.58 5.66 7.70
N GLY A 190 5.86 6.01 7.57
CA GLY A 190 6.92 5.10 7.14
C GLY A 190 7.04 3.86 8.04
N TYR A 191 6.99 4.04 9.37
CA TYR A 191 6.98 2.94 10.32
C TYR A 191 5.76 2.03 10.13
N GLY A 192 4.57 2.62 9.95
CA GLY A 192 3.34 1.89 9.68
C GLY A 192 3.43 1.03 8.41
N VAL A 193 4.00 1.58 7.33
CA VAL A 193 4.24 0.87 6.07
C VAL A 193 5.21 -0.29 6.26
N VAL A 194 6.32 -0.09 6.98
CA VAL A 194 7.29 -1.16 7.24
C VAL A 194 6.64 -2.29 8.05
N VAL A 195 5.97 -1.97 9.15
CA VAL A 195 5.35 -2.99 10.02
C VAL A 195 4.29 -3.79 9.30
N SER A 196 3.38 -3.13 8.56
CA SER A 196 2.34 -3.84 7.81
C SER A 196 2.92 -4.74 6.72
N SER A 197 3.97 -4.29 6.04
CA SER A 197 4.64 -5.06 4.98
C SER A 197 5.43 -6.24 5.53
N VAL A 198 6.11 -6.07 6.66
CA VAL A 198 6.81 -7.18 7.36
C VAL A 198 5.80 -8.22 7.86
N ASN A 199 4.66 -7.80 8.40
CA ASN A 199 3.59 -8.75 8.77
C ASN A 199 3.10 -9.55 7.56
N GLY A 200 2.98 -8.93 6.39
CA GLY A 200 2.65 -9.63 5.14
C GLY A 200 3.68 -10.70 4.73
N LEU A 201 4.96 -10.51 5.08
CA LEU A 201 6.00 -11.52 4.86
C LEU A 201 5.88 -12.72 5.81
N MET A 202 5.29 -12.53 6.99
CA MET A 202 5.13 -13.52 8.06
C MET A 202 3.90 -14.43 7.92
N ASP A 203 3.34 -14.57 6.71
CA ASP A 203 2.16 -15.39 6.43
C ASP A 203 0.96 -15.03 7.34
N SER A 204 0.66 -13.73 7.38
CA SER A 204 -0.50 -13.21 8.12
C SER A 204 -1.81 -13.84 7.64
N ALA A 205 -2.70 -14.10 8.59
CA ALA A 205 -4.04 -14.61 8.32
C ALA A 205 -4.82 -13.70 7.35
N ALA A 206 -5.76 -14.29 6.62
CA ALA A 206 -6.71 -13.51 5.83
C ALA A 206 -7.53 -12.58 6.74
N PRO A 207 -7.98 -11.42 6.23
CA PRO A 207 -8.89 -10.54 6.96
C PRO A 207 -10.10 -11.30 7.52
N GLU A 208 -10.61 -10.86 8.67
CA GLU A 208 -11.72 -11.54 9.36
C GLU A 208 -12.96 -11.68 8.48
N GLU A 209 -13.23 -10.70 7.62
CA GLU A 209 -14.33 -10.73 6.65
C GLU A 209 -14.16 -11.87 5.62
N GLU A 210 -12.97 -12.00 5.02
CA GLU A 210 -12.66 -13.09 4.07
C GLU A 210 -12.70 -14.45 4.77
N ARG A 211 -12.20 -14.51 6.01
CA ARG A 211 -12.23 -15.73 6.81
C ARG A 211 -13.67 -16.16 7.10
N ALA A 212 -14.54 -15.23 7.52
CA ALA A 212 -15.94 -15.52 7.79
C ALA A 212 -16.68 -16.02 6.52
N GLU A 213 -16.38 -15.43 5.36
CA GLU A 213 -16.92 -15.87 4.08
C GLU A 213 -16.46 -17.30 3.73
N ILE A 214 -15.18 -17.64 3.95
CA ILE A 214 -14.67 -19.01 3.78
C ILE A 214 -15.39 -19.97 4.73
N GLU A 215 -15.58 -19.61 5.99
CA GLU A 215 -16.30 -20.46 6.97
C GLU A 215 -17.75 -20.70 6.53
N GLU A 216 -18.43 -19.69 5.97
CA GLU A 216 -19.77 -19.82 5.40
C GLU A 216 -19.79 -20.73 4.15
N LEU A 217 -18.83 -20.58 3.25
CA LEU A 217 -18.71 -21.44 2.07
C LEU A 217 -18.46 -22.89 2.46
N LEU A 218 -17.60 -23.14 3.44
CA LEU A 218 -17.33 -24.48 3.96
C LEU A 218 -18.57 -25.12 4.57
N HIS A 219 -19.40 -24.35 5.29
CA HIS A 219 -20.65 -24.85 5.85
C HIS A 219 -21.61 -25.36 4.77
N HIS A 220 -21.64 -24.74 3.58
CA HIS A 220 -22.57 -25.10 2.51
C HIS A 220 -21.99 -26.10 1.49
N ALA A 221 -20.70 -26.00 1.17
CA ALA A 221 -20.07 -26.79 0.11
C ALA A 221 -19.58 -28.16 0.60
N ALA A 222 -19.31 -28.31 1.90
CA ALA A 222 -18.78 -29.56 2.48
C ALA A 222 -19.88 -30.61 2.80
N THR A 223 -21.02 -30.60 2.08
CA THR A 223 -22.09 -31.57 2.29
C THR A 223 -21.58 -33.01 2.13
N GLY A 224 -21.76 -33.83 3.16
CA GLY A 224 -21.27 -35.20 3.22
C GLY A 224 -19.97 -35.37 4.03
N ALA A 225 -19.30 -34.29 4.40
CA ALA A 225 -18.27 -34.33 5.44
C ALA A 225 -18.90 -34.26 6.84
N LEU A 226 -18.26 -34.92 7.81
CA LEU A 226 -18.68 -34.92 9.21
C LEU A 226 -18.27 -33.62 9.91
N GLN A 227 -17.10 -33.08 9.57
CA GLN A 227 -16.55 -31.87 10.18
C GLN A 227 -15.44 -31.27 9.31
N VAL A 228 -15.30 -29.95 9.34
CA VAL A 228 -14.09 -29.24 8.87
C VAL A 228 -13.43 -28.56 10.06
N HIS A 229 -12.12 -28.75 10.24
CA HIS A 229 -11.38 -28.13 11.34
C HIS A 229 -9.96 -27.73 10.94
N GLY A 230 -9.28 -27.02 11.84
CA GLY A 230 -7.89 -26.59 11.61
C GLY A 230 -7.73 -25.58 10.48
N LEU A 231 -8.77 -24.77 10.18
CA LEU A 231 -8.74 -23.75 9.14
C LEU A 231 -7.59 -22.78 9.37
N LYS A 232 -6.66 -22.77 8.42
CA LYS A 232 -5.54 -21.83 8.33
C LYS A 232 -5.66 -21.09 7.02
N THR A 233 -5.57 -19.77 7.10
CA THR A 233 -5.51 -18.92 5.92
C THR A 233 -4.22 -18.11 5.98
N ARG A 234 -3.66 -17.81 4.82
CA ARG A 234 -2.60 -16.81 4.70
C ARG A 234 -2.71 -16.05 3.39
N ARG A 235 -2.38 -14.76 3.44
CA ARG A 235 -2.35 -13.89 2.26
C ARG A 235 -0.92 -13.65 1.80
N ALA A 236 -0.69 -13.74 0.49
CA ALA A 236 0.51 -13.23 -0.15
C ALA A 236 0.13 -12.38 -1.35
N GLY A 237 0.11 -11.05 -1.18
CA GLY A 237 -0.37 -10.14 -2.22
C GLY A 237 -1.81 -10.46 -2.61
N VAL A 238 -2.02 -10.77 -3.90
CA VAL A 238 -3.33 -11.19 -4.43
C VAL A 238 -3.67 -12.65 -4.15
N ALA A 239 -2.68 -13.50 -3.86
CA ALA A 239 -2.90 -14.92 -3.60
C ALA A 239 -3.41 -15.17 -2.18
N LEU A 240 -4.40 -16.05 -2.09
CA LEU A 240 -4.96 -16.54 -0.83
C LEU A 240 -4.66 -18.03 -0.71
N PHE A 241 -4.06 -18.46 0.38
CA PHE A 241 -3.85 -19.88 0.65
C PHE A 241 -4.79 -20.31 1.77
N VAL A 242 -5.51 -21.40 1.55
CA VAL A 242 -6.50 -21.96 2.47
C VAL A 242 -6.15 -23.41 2.73
N GLU A 243 -5.86 -23.75 3.97
CA GLU A 243 -5.50 -25.10 4.40
C GLU A 243 -6.41 -25.54 5.53
N PHE A 244 -7.01 -26.71 5.44
CA PHE A 244 -7.84 -27.27 6.51
C PHE A 244 -7.92 -28.80 6.42
N HIS A 245 -8.46 -29.39 7.47
CA HIS A 245 -8.77 -30.82 7.53
C HIS A 245 -10.27 -31.03 7.35
N MET A 246 -10.63 -32.03 6.56
CA MET A 246 -12.01 -32.44 6.32
C MET A 246 -12.20 -33.87 6.81
N VAL A 247 -13.04 -34.05 7.81
CA VAL A 247 -13.35 -35.35 8.41
C VAL A 247 -14.50 -36.00 7.68
N VAL A 248 -14.34 -37.25 7.26
CA VAL A 248 -15.36 -38.07 6.58
C VAL A 248 -15.49 -39.44 7.25
N GLU A 249 -16.54 -40.19 6.89
CA GLU A 249 -16.68 -41.58 7.32
C GLU A 249 -15.49 -42.42 6.83
N GLY A 250 -14.92 -43.28 7.69
CA GLY A 250 -13.74 -44.08 7.32
C GLY A 250 -13.97 -45.13 6.23
N SER A 251 -15.25 -45.44 5.96
CA SER A 251 -15.70 -46.32 4.87
C SER A 251 -15.89 -45.58 3.53
N MET A 252 -15.82 -44.25 3.52
CA MET A 252 -15.98 -43.44 2.31
C MET A 252 -14.91 -43.78 1.29
N THR A 253 -15.30 -43.92 0.02
CA THR A 253 -14.34 -44.17 -1.04
C THR A 253 -13.50 -42.92 -1.30
N VAL A 254 -12.26 -43.10 -1.76
CA VAL A 254 -11.39 -41.98 -2.16
C VAL A 254 -12.06 -41.09 -3.21
N GLN A 255 -12.87 -41.67 -4.11
CA GLN A 255 -13.62 -40.90 -5.09
C GLN A 255 -14.66 -40.01 -4.42
N ALA A 256 -15.48 -40.54 -3.52
CA ALA A 256 -16.54 -39.77 -2.88
C ALA A 256 -15.98 -38.63 -2.01
N SER A 257 -14.86 -38.85 -1.30
CA SER A 257 -14.21 -37.77 -0.56
C SER A 257 -13.57 -36.73 -1.48
N HIS A 258 -13.01 -37.15 -2.63
CA HIS A 258 -12.49 -36.24 -3.65
C HIS A 258 -13.61 -35.37 -4.25
N ASP A 259 -14.79 -35.94 -4.52
CA ASP A 259 -15.92 -35.18 -5.05
C ASP A 259 -16.37 -34.06 -4.08
N ILE A 260 -16.28 -34.29 -2.76
CA ILE A 260 -16.54 -33.25 -1.75
C ILE A 260 -15.43 -32.18 -1.77
N CYS A 261 -14.17 -32.59 -1.89
CA CYS A 261 -13.05 -31.65 -2.05
C CYS A 261 -13.26 -30.75 -3.28
N ASP A 262 -13.61 -31.33 -4.43
CA ASP A 262 -13.86 -30.58 -5.68
C ASP A 262 -14.96 -29.53 -5.49
N CYS A 263 -16.07 -29.90 -4.85
CA CYS A 263 -17.16 -28.95 -4.52
C CYS A 263 -16.68 -27.78 -3.65
N ILE A 264 -15.86 -28.06 -2.63
CA ILE A 264 -15.32 -27.02 -1.74
C ILE A 264 -14.33 -26.13 -2.49
N GLU A 265 -13.43 -26.73 -3.27
CA GLU A 265 -12.44 -26.00 -4.08
C GLU A 265 -13.13 -25.08 -5.08
N GLU A 266 -14.15 -25.56 -5.79
CA GLU A 266 -14.94 -24.75 -6.73
C GLU A 266 -15.67 -23.60 -6.03
N ALA A 267 -16.27 -23.84 -4.87
CA ALA A 267 -16.96 -22.80 -4.10
C ALA A 267 -16.02 -21.70 -3.62
N ILE A 268 -14.84 -22.08 -3.09
CA ILE A 268 -13.82 -21.12 -2.64
C ILE A 268 -13.23 -20.36 -3.85
N GLN A 269 -12.92 -21.04 -4.95
CA GLN A 269 -12.35 -20.40 -6.15
C GLN A 269 -13.35 -19.46 -6.84
N ALA A 270 -14.66 -19.74 -6.75
CA ALA A 270 -15.70 -18.86 -7.29
C ALA A 270 -15.77 -17.53 -6.53
N ALA A 271 -15.59 -17.54 -5.20
CA ALA A 271 -15.52 -16.33 -4.37
C ALA A 271 -14.14 -15.65 -4.43
N PHE A 272 -13.07 -16.45 -4.46
CA PHE A 272 -11.67 -16.03 -4.41
C PHE A 272 -10.87 -16.64 -5.58
N PRO A 273 -10.83 -16.00 -6.76
CA PRO A 273 -10.23 -16.58 -7.97
C PRO A 273 -8.74 -16.96 -7.87
N GLU A 274 -7.98 -16.31 -6.98
CA GLU A 274 -6.55 -16.57 -6.73
C GLU A 274 -6.31 -17.47 -5.50
N ALA A 275 -7.36 -18.16 -5.02
CA ALA A 275 -7.26 -19.05 -3.88
C ALA A 275 -6.58 -20.38 -4.26
N GLN A 276 -5.61 -20.79 -3.44
CA GLN A 276 -5.01 -22.11 -3.47
C GLN A 276 -5.46 -22.87 -2.23
N VAL A 277 -6.25 -23.91 -2.44
CA VAL A 277 -6.84 -24.72 -1.38
C VAL A 277 -6.04 -26.00 -1.21
N THR A 278 -5.82 -26.43 0.02
CA THR A 278 -5.25 -27.73 0.34
C THR A 278 -6.10 -28.38 1.42
N ILE A 279 -6.75 -29.49 1.04
CA ILE A 279 -7.68 -30.22 1.90
C ILE A 279 -7.02 -31.52 2.33
N HIS A 280 -6.84 -31.69 3.64
CA HIS A 280 -6.39 -32.97 4.19
C HIS A 280 -7.60 -33.78 4.65
N VAL A 281 -7.90 -34.87 3.94
CA VAL A 281 -9.02 -35.75 4.28
C VAL A 281 -8.64 -36.66 5.45
N GLU A 282 -9.44 -36.63 6.50
CA GLU A 282 -9.24 -37.41 7.72
C GLU A 282 -10.47 -38.32 8.00
N PRO A 283 -10.26 -39.50 8.61
CA PRO A 283 -11.37 -40.38 9.00
C PRO A 283 -12.02 -39.95 10.33
N GLU A 284 -13.25 -40.42 10.58
CA GLU A 284 -14.09 -40.09 11.75
C GLU A 284 -13.42 -40.06 13.14
N HIS A 285 -12.38 -40.86 13.39
CA HIS A 285 -11.69 -40.85 14.68
C HIS A 285 -10.83 -39.59 14.92
N LYS A 286 -10.74 -38.70 13.93
CA LYS A 286 -10.06 -37.41 13.98
C LYS A 286 -10.98 -36.23 14.29
N LEU A 287 -12.27 -36.47 14.55
CA LEU A 287 -13.19 -35.43 14.99
C LEU A 287 -12.64 -34.65 16.19
N GLU A 288 -12.64 -33.34 16.09
CA GLU A 288 -12.18 -32.40 17.12
C GLU A 288 -13.38 -31.78 17.86
N PRO A 289 -13.23 -31.35 19.12
CA PRO A 289 -14.30 -30.66 19.87
C PRO A 289 -14.74 -29.33 19.22
N SER A 290 -13.86 -28.73 18.42
CA SER A 290 -14.10 -27.49 17.70
C SER A 290 -13.92 -27.71 16.19
N GLY A 291 -14.93 -27.36 15.42
CA GLY A 291 -14.91 -27.43 13.97
C GLY A 291 -16.24 -26.96 13.39
N ILE A 292 -16.23 -26.68 12.10
CA ILE A 292 -17.41 -26.34 11.32
C ILE A 292 -18.12 -27.67 11.02
N ALA A 293 -19.37 -27.79 11.46
CA ALA A 293 -20.23 -28.89 11.05
C ALA A 293 -20.90 -28.48 9.72
N PRO A 294 -20.67 -29.20 8.61
CA PRO A 294 -21.33 -28.89 7.35
C PRO A 294 -22.86 -29.05 7.46
N GLY A 295 -23.59 -28.24 6.69
CA GLY A 295 -25.05 -28.20 6.63
C GLY A 295 -25.67 -29.24 5.69
#